data_AF-A0A953EZY9-F1
#
_entry.id   AF-A0A953EZY9-F1
#
_cell.length_a   1.000
_cell.length_b   1.000
_cell.length_c   1.000
_cell.angle_alpha   90.00
_cell.angle_beta   90.00
_cell.angle_gamma   90.00
#
_symmetry.space_group_name_H-M   'P 1'
#
loop_
_entity.id
_entity.type
_entity.pdbx_description
1 polymer ?
#
loop_
_entity_poly.entity_id
_entity_poly.type
_entity_poly.pdbx_seq_one_letter_code
_entity_poly.pdbx_strand_id
1 'polypeptide(L)'
;MIARIAWLRSCLMLAIALACARAANATVVVMSNRSAAAVPFSVSQSIERDGKSTPVSRKFNLGSGELLPIAVLPHIPISLDFESAGHPLHYNLEGDSTYYFANTTLGGVNLEQIGIPQVMQVESEVTAATSAAHPRKRLPGLATIPVKLLVDDDERSSRDQWEPRVRKRLAAASKILEHVCRMRFEAVAVETWDSDDKVNDFNQSLAEFEHEVLPAPGRLVIGFTSQYEDTRGPTKLGGTRAAFYPYILLREWSKYYAEPERLELLVHELGHYLGAVHSPEPNSVMRPMLGDKRSRLKAFQINFDPVNALAMYLIGEEYRARGNVRKLTELTPVTRRKLFNIYSEINRALPGDPAAEQYLMLLGDVSHLSEEMRRKLNTSPAAR
;
A
#
# COMPACT_ATOMS: atom_id res chain seq x y z
N MET A 1 -38.88 -41.48 15.77
CA MET A 1 -37.42 -41.55 15.48
C MET A 1 -37.07 -41.00 14.09
N ILE A 2 -37.84 -41.31 13.04
CA ILE A 2 -37.58 -40.88 11.65
C ILE A 2 -37.63 -39.34 11.46
N ALA A 3 -38.55 -38.62 12.12
CA ALA A 3 -38.67 -37.17 12.01
C ALA A 3 -37.49 -36.38 12.61
N ARG A 4 -36.80 -36.91 13.65
CA ARG A 4 -35.61 -36.28 14.24
C ARG A 4 -34.37 -36.42 13.34
N ILE A 5 -34.30 -37.48 12.53
CA ILE A 5 -33.21 -37.71 11.57
C ILE A 5 -33.35 -36.75 10.37
N ALA A 6 -34.57 -36.45 9.92
CA ALA A 6 -34.83 -35.49 8.84
C ALA A 6 -34.47 -34.05 9.25
N TRP A 7 -34.73 -33.66 10.49
CA TRP A 7 -34.40 -32.32 11.00
C TRP A 7 -32.89 -32.14 11.20
N LEU A 8 -32.18 -33.14 11.74
CA LEU A 8 -30.72 -33.15 11.83
C LEU A 8 -30.05 -33.10 10.45
N ARG A 9 -30.59 -33.81 9.44
CA ARG A 9 -30.09 -33.73 8.06
C ARG A 9 -30.35 -32.37 7.43
N SER A 10 -31.48 -31.73 7.70
CA SER A 10 -31.80 -30.40 7.17
C SER A 10 -30.96 -29.30 7.83
N CYS A 11 -30.71 -29.37 9.15
CA CYS A 11 -29.80 -28.45 9.85
C CYS A 11 -28.33 -28.67 9.46
N LEU A 12 -27.92 -29.93 9.19
CA LEU A 12 -26.57 -30.23 8.70
C LEU A 12 -26.38 -29.73 7.25
N MET A 13 -27.37 -29.90 6.37
CA MET A 13 -27.35 -29.33 5.02
C MET A 13 -27.37 -27.80 5.01
N LEU A 14 -28.09 -27.16 5.94
CA LEU A 14 -28.12 -25.69 6.08
C LEU A 14 -26.81 -25.15 6.69
N ALA A 15 -26.19 -25.85 7.64
CA ALA A 15 -24.89 -25.48 8.21
C ALA A 15 -23.74 -25.69 7.21
N ILE A 16 -23.80 -26.75 6.38
CA ILE A 16 -22.87 -26.98 5.26
C ILE A 16 -23.06 -25.90 4.18
N ALA A 17 -24.29 -25.44 3.93
CA ALA A 17 -24.57 -24.35 2.99
C ALA A 17 -24.10 -22.96 3.48
N LEU A 18 -23.94 -22.74 4.79
CA LEU A 18 -23.49 -21.44 5.33
C LEU A 18 -21.97 -21.28 5.51
N ALA A 19 -21.16 -22.35 5.55
CA ALA A 19 -19.77 -22.31 6.03
C ALA A 19 -18.67 -21.98 4.99
N CYS A 20 -19.02 -21.56 3.77
CA CYS A 20 -18.20 -21.89 2.62
C CYS A 20 -17.68 -20.74 1.68
N ALA A 21 -17.77 -19.40 1.87
CA ALA A 21 -17.21 -18.43 0.87
C ALA A 21 -15.92 -17.96 1.40
N ARG A 22 -14.93 -18.24 0.57
CA ARG A 22 -13.90 -17.26 0.38
C ARG A 22 -14.52 -16.06 -0.33
N ALA A 23 -14.45 -14.91 0.33
CA ALA A 23 -14.37 -13.66 -0.40
C ALA A 23 -13.25 -13.86 -1.43
N ALA A 24 -13.61 -13.91 -2.71
CA ALA A 24 -12.59 -13.88 -3.75
C ALA A 24 -11.88 -12.53 -3.58
N ASN A 25 -10.60 -12.57 -3.18
CA ASN A 25 -9.79 -11.36 -3.10
C ASN A 25 -9.82 -10.74 -4.49
N ALA A 26 -10.16 -9.45 -4.56
CA ALA A 26 -10.12 -8.77 -5.84
C ALA A 26 -8.66 -8.74 -6.31
N THR A 27 -8.47 -9.06 -7.58
CA THR A 27 -7.19 -8.88 -8.25
C THR A 27 -7.09 -7.42 -8.69
N VAL A 28 -5.89 -6.90 -8.87
CA VAL A 28 -5.67 -5.52 -9.30
C VAL A 28 -4.78 -5.43 -10.53
N VAL A 29 -5.07 -4.50 -11.42
CA VAL A 29 -4.09 -4.04 -12.42
C VAL A 29 -3.76 -2.60 -12.12
N VAL A 30 -2.49 -2.28 -11.90
CA VAL A 30 -2.06 -0.91 -11.66
C VAL A 30 -1.58 -0.31 -12.97
N MET A 31 -2.27 0.73 -13.42
CA MET A 31 -1.93 1.48 -14.63
C MET A 31 -1.24 2.78 -14.24
N SER A 32 -0.20 3.17 -14.95
CA SER A 32 0.41 4.49 -14.85
C SER A 32 0.59 5.12 -16.22
N ASN A 33 0.65 6.43 -16.30
CA ASN A 33 0.87 7.13 -17.56
C ASN A 33 2.17 7.92 -17.51
N ARG A 34 3.19 7.44 -18.23
CA ARG A 34 4.49 8.10 -18.40
C ARG A 34 4.58 8.86 -19.73
N SER A 35 3.49 8.91 -20.51
CA SER A 35 3.40 9.74 -21.72
C SER A 35 3.12 11.21 -21.37
N ALA A 36 3.23 12.10 -22.36
CA ALA A 36 3.03 13.53 -22.17
C ALA A 36 1.56 13.97 -22.17
N ALA A 37 0.66 13.11 -22.65
CA ALA A 37 -0.76 13.42 -22.83
C ALA A 37 -1.63 12.47 -22.01
N ALA A 38 -2.88 12.85 -21.78
CA ALA A 38 -3.85 11.94 -21.19
C ALA A 38 -4.17 10.79 -22.17
N VAL A 39 -4.30 9.57 -21.65
CA VAL A 39 -4.59 8.37 -22.45
C VAL A 39 -6.00 7.87 -22.10
N PRO A 40 -6.98 7.98 -23.01
CA PRO A 40 -8.26 7.31 -22.86
C PRO A 40 -8.11 5.82 -23.18
N PHE A 41 -8.63 4.95 -22.32
CA PHE A 41 -8.61 3.50 -22.53
C PHE A 41 -9.84 2.82 -21.93
N SER A 42 -10.09 1.58 -22.31
CA SER A 42 -11.14 0.74 -21.74
C SER A 42 -10.52 -0.55 -21.21
N VAL A 43 -11.03 -1.03 -20.06
CA VAL A 43 -10.68 -2.35 -19.53
C VAL A 43 -11.93 -3.21 -19.53
N SER A 44 -11.84 -4.41 -20.11
CA SER A 44 -12.98 -5.31 -20.23
C SER A 44 -12.69 -6.72 -19.68
N GLN A 45 -13.70 -7.33 -19.09
CA GLN A 45 -13.70 -8.72 -18.61
C GLN A 45 -14.98 -9.42 -19.09
N SER A 46 -14.85 -10.65 -19.60
CA SER A 46 -16.00 -11.46 -20.01
C SER A 46 -16.52 -12.28 -18.83
N ILE A 47 -17.69 -11.93 -18.30
CA ILE A 47 -18.29 -12.63 -17.16
C ILE A 47 -19.35 -13.60 -17.67
N GLU A 48 -19.16 -14.89 -17.39
CA GLU A 48 -20.17 -15.89 -17.69
C GLU A 48 -21.27 -15.90 -16.61
N ARG A 49 -22.53 -15.77 -17.05
CA ARG A 49 -23.71 -15.86 -16.20
C ARG A 49 -24.80 -16.62 -16.95
N ASP A 50 -25.31 -17.70 -16.35
CA ASP A 50 -26.37 -18.54 -16.92
C ASP A 50 -26.01 -19.08 -18.33
N GLY A 51 -24.75 -19.47 -18.53
CA GLY A 51 -24.22 -19.96 -19.81
C GLY A 51 -24.03 -18.87 -20.88
N LYS A 52 -24.22 -17.59 -20.54
CA LYS A 52 -23.99 -16.45 -21.43
C LYS A 52 -22.79 -15.64 -20.97
N SER A 53 -21.81 -15.50 -21.85
CA SER A 53 -20.69 -14.57 -21.65
C SER A 53 -21.17 -13.13 -21.89
N THR A 54 -21.08 -12.27 -20.88
CA THR A 54 -21.40 -10.85 -20.98
C THR A 54 -20.13 -10.03 -20.74
N PRO A 55 -19.64 -9.27 -21.73
CA PRO A 55 -18.49 -8.40 -21.53
C PRO A 55 -18.88 -7.22 -20.63
N VAL A 56 -18.12 -7.01 -19.58
CA VAL A 56 -18.20 -5.82 -18.73
C VAL A 56 -17.01 -4.94 -19.05
N SER A 57 -17.26 -3.79 -19.68
CA SER A 57 -16.24 -2.81 -20.05
C SER A 57 -16.37 -1.54 -19.22
N ARG A 58 -15.23 -1.01 -18.75
CA ARG A 58 -15.13 0.27 -18.03
C ARG A 58 -14.16 1.18 -18.77
N LYS A 59 -14.58 2.43 -18.99
CA LYS A 59 -13.76 3.45 -19.64
C LYS A 59 -13.03 4.31 -18.61
N PHE A 60 -11.79 4.64 -18.91
CA PHE A 60 -10.92 5.45 -18.08
C PHE A 60 -10.20 6.49 -18.94
N ASN A 61 -9.71 7.54 -18.29
CA ASN A 61 -8.81 8.52 -18.89
C ASN A 61 -7.72 8.81 -17.86
N LEU A 62 -6.46 8.53 -18.19
CA LEU A 62 -5.35 8.67 -17.26
C LEU A 62 -4.45 9.82 -17.72
N GLY A 63 -4.39 10.89 -16.93
CA GLY A 63 -3.56 12.06 -17.19
C GLY A 63 -2.06 11.76 -17.13
N SER A 64 -1.24 12.66 -17.67
CA SER A 64 0.23 12.51 -17.62
C SER A 64 0.74 12.49 -16.17
N GLY A 65 1.55 11.49 -15.84
CA GLY A 65 2.08 11.27 -14.49
C GLY A 65 1.07 10.67 -13.50
N GLU A 66 -0.16 10.39 -13.93
CA GLU A 66 -1.18 9.79 -13.06
C GLU A 66 -1.04 8.27 -12.95
N LEU A 67 -1.59 7.74 -11.86
CA LEU A 67 -1.66 6.33 -11.54
C LEU A 67 -3.10 5.93 -11.17
N LEU A 68 -3.50 4.73 -11.61
CA LEU A 68 -4.82 4.18 -11.41
C LEU A 68 -4.77 2.66 -11.13
N PRO A 69 -5.04 2.24 -9.89
CA PRO A 69 -5.33 0.84 -9.56
C PRO A 69 -6.74 0.47 -10.02
N ILE A 70 -6.85 -0.60 -10.80
CA ILE A 70 -8.12 -1.09 -11.36
C ILE A 70 -8.42 -2.45 -10.72
N ALA A 71 -9.38 -2.47 -9.80
CA ALA A 71 -9.89 -3.72 -9.25
C ALA A 71 -10.61 -4.53 -10.33
N VAL A 72 -10.23 -5.79 -10.49
CA VAL A 72 -10.71 -6.74 -11.49
C VAL A 72 -11.10 -8.06 -10.82
N LEU A 73 -11.97 -8.83 -11.48
CA LEU A 73 -12.33 -10.14 -10.99
C LEU A 73 -11.17 -11.12 -11.19
N PRO A 74 -10.82 -11.92 -10.17
CA PRO A 74 -9.75 -12.91 -10.29
C PRO A 74 -10.13 -13.99 -11.31
N HIS A 75 -9.12 -14.56 -11.98
CA HIS A 75 -9.24 -15.65 -12.96
C HIS A 75 -10.06 -15.38 -14.22
N ILE A 76 -10.59 -14.16 -14.40
CA ILE A 76 -11.25 -13.76 -15.65
C ILE A 76 -10.24 -12.98 -16.50
N PRO A 77 -10.01 -13.37 -17.77
CA PRO A 77 -9.13 -12.65 -18.68
C PRO A 77 -9.46 -11.16 -18.72
N ILE A 78 -8.42 -10.34 -18.62
CA ILE A 78 -8.51 -8.88 -18.60
C ILE A 78 -8.01 -8.41 -19.96
N SER A 79 -8.81 -7.63 -20.66
CA SER A 79 -8.38 -6.97 -21.89
C SER A 79 -8.36 -5.46 -21.71
N LEU A 80 -7.45 -4.81 -22.42
CA LEU A 80 -7.32 -3.37 -22.47
C LEU A 80 -7.32 -2.91 -23.93
N ASP A 81 -8.15 -1.91 -24.21
CA ASP A 81 -8.25 -1.27 -25.52
C ASP A 81 -7.95 0.23 -25.40
N PHE A 82 -7.12 0.76 -26.29
CA PHE A 82 -6.91 2.21 -26.43
C PHE A 82 -6.55 2.57 -27.86
N GLU A 83 -6.57 3.87 -28.19
CA GLU A 83 -6.16 4.37 -29.50
C GLU A 83 -4.78 5.03 -29.41
N SER A 84 -3.93 4.76 -30.39
CA SER A 84 -2.58 5.34 -30.49
C SER A 84 -2.28 5.70 -31.94
N ALA A 85 -1.99 6.98 -32.19
CA ALA A 85 -1.73 7.50 -33.54
C ALA A 85 -2.81 7.11 -34.57
N GLY A 86 -4.10 7.12 -34.18
CA GLY A 86 -5.22 6.76 -35.05
C GLY A 86 -5.48 5.26 -35.20
N HIS A 87 -4.70 4.41 -34.51
CA HIS A 87 -4.83 2.96 -34.58
C HIS A 87 -5.34 2.39 -33.25
N PRO A 88 -6.37 1.52 -33.26
CA PRO A 88 -6.79 0.81 -32.07
C PRO A 88 -5.75 -0.25 -31.70
N LEU A 89 -5.35 -0.28 -30.43
CA LEU A 89 -4.47 -1.27 -29.85
C LEU A 89 -5.20 -2.07 -28.78
N HIS A 90 -4.88 -3.36 -28.70
CA HIS A 90 -5.50 -4.34 -27.80
C HIS A 90 -4.44 -5.14 -27.04
N TYR A 91 -4.59 -5.28 -25.73
CA TYR A 91 -3.68 -6.02 -24.86
C TYR A 91 -4.45 -6.94 -23.92
N ASN A 92 -3.91 -8.13 -23.67
CA ASN A 92 -4.31 -8.95 -22.53
C ASN A 92 -3.48 -8.54 -21.33
N LEU A 93 -4.15 -8.20 -20.23
CA LEU A 93 -3.49 -7.86 -18.97
C LEU A 93 -3.48 -9.04 -18.02
N GLU A 94 -2.42 -9.14 -17.24
CA GLU A 94 -2.29 -10.06 -16.13
C GLU A 94 -2.80 -9.40 -14.85
N GLY A 95 -3.50 -10.20 -14.06
CA GLY A 95 -3.88 -9.80 -12.71
C GLY A 95 -2.67 -9.57 -11.80
N ASP A 96 -2.83 -8.71 -10.81
CA ASP A 96 -1.82 -8.37 -9.80
C ASP A 96 -0.48 -7.95 -10.42
N SER A 97 -0.60 -7.15 -11.49
CA SER A 97 0.52 -6.69 -12.33
C SER A 97 0.45 -5.18 -12.54
N THR A 98 1.56 -4.62 -13.00
CA THR A 98 1.71 -3.18 -13.22
C THR A 98 2.06 -2.89 -14.68
N TYR A 99 1.45 -1.86 -15.24
CA TYR A 99 1.66 -1.43 -16.62
C TYR A 99 1.81 0.08 -16.69
N TYR A 100 2.48 0.55 -17.74
CA TYR A 100 2.55 1.98 -18.04
C TYR A 100 2.36 2.29 -19.52
N PHE A 101 1.72 3.42 -19.77
CA PHE A 101 1.71 4.05 -21.10
C PHE A 101 3.00 4.87 -21.27
N ALA A 102 3.70 4.68 -22.39
CA ALA A 102 4.88 5.46 -22.75
C ALA A 102 4.85 5.92 -24.21
N ASN A 103 5.48 7.07 -24.48
CA ASN A 103 5.65 7.55 -25.85
C ASN A 103 6.53 6.58 -26.64
N THR A 104 6.16 6.28 -27.88
CA THR A 104 6.99 5.56 -28.83
C THR A 104 7.89 6.52 -29.61
N THR A 105 8.97 6.00 -30.19
CA THR A 105 9.85 6.78 -31.09
C THR A 105 9.12 7.30 -32.34
N LEU A 106 7.97 6.72 -32.69
CA LEU A 106 7.14 7.09 -33.83
C LEU A 106 6.03 8.11 -33.48
N GLY A 107 6.03 8.68 -32.27
CA GLY A 107 5.06 9.72 -31.87
C GLY A 107 3.69 9.18 -31.43
N GLY A 108 3.57 7.88 -31.18
CA GLY A 108 2.39 7.27 -30.55
C GLY A 108 2.61 6.97 -29.07
N VAL A 109 1.65 6.27 -28.46
CA VAL A 109 1.75 5.69 -27.12
C VAL A 109 1.71 4.16 -27.22
N ASN A 110 2.54 3.46 -26.45
CA ASN A 110 2.51 2.01 -26.30
C ASN A 110 2.22 1.65 -24.84
N LEU A 111 1.66 0.45 -24.61
CA LEU A 111 1.52 -0.12 -23.27
C LEU A 111 2.65 -1.10 -23.00
N GLU A 112 3.33 -0.93 -21.87
CA GLU A 112 4.42 -1.78 -21.42
C GLU A 112 4.14 -2.31 -20.02
N GLN A 113 4.44 -3.60 -19.79
CA GLN A 113 4.38 -4.20 -18.46
C GLN A 113 5.67 -3.85 -17.71
N ILE A 114 5.54 -3.48 -16.43
CA ILE A 114 6.71 -3.35 -15.57
C ILE A 114 7.09 -4.77 -15.13
N GLY A 115 8.29 -5.20 -15.52
CA GLY A 115 8.77 -6.56 -15.31
C GLY A 115 8.90 -6.92 -13.84
N ILE A 116 7.84 -7.46 -13.25
CA ILE A 116 7.87 -8.13 -11.96
C ILE A 116 7.77 -9.63 -12.27
N PRO A 117 8.77 -10.45 -11.91
CA PRO A 117 8.73 -11.88 -12.17
C PRO A 117 7.42 -12.46 -11.65
N GLN A 118 6.62 -13.01 -12.55
CA GLN A 118 5.42 -13.71 -12.15
C GLN A 118 5.83 -14.92 -11.33
N VAL A 119 5.13 -15.13 -10.21
CA VAL A 119 5.16 -16.43 -9.58
C VAL A 119 4.55 -17.37 -10.62
N MET A 120 5.36 -18.23 -11.25
CA MET A 120 4.83 -19.38 -11.98
C MET A 120 3.86 -20.03 -11.02
N GLN A 121 2.57 -19.99 -11.35
CA GLN A 121 1.57 -20.66 -10.55
C GLN A 121 1.99 -22.11 -10.55
N VAL A 122 2.64 -22.53 -9.47
CA VAL A 122 2.84 -23.95 -9.19
C VAL A 122 1.42 -24.42 -9.04
N GLU A 123 0.88 -25.00 -10.12
CA GLU A 123 -0.44 -25.60 -10.20
C GLU A 123 -0.56 -26.54 -9.02
N SER A 124 -1.08 -26.01 -7.91
CA SER A 124 -1.11 -26.74 -6.67
C SER A 124 -2.33 -27.64 -6.75
N GLU A 125 -2.08 -28.88 -7.15
CA GLU A 125 -2.95 -30.05 -6.99
C GLU A 125 -3.49 -30.22 -5.54
N VAL A 126 -3.01 -29.44 -4.57
CA VAL A 126 -3.32 -29.59 -3.14
C VAL A 126 -4.60 -28.86 -2.69
N THR A 127 -5.25 -28.04 -3.53
CA THR A 127 -6.40 -27.22 -3.07
C THR A 127 -7.80 -27.66 -3.50
N ALA A 128 -7.96 -28.82 -4.15
CA ALA A 128 -9.28 -29.30 -4.59
C ALA A 128 -10.20 -29.81 -3.45
N ALA A 129 -9.69 -30.09 -2.24
CA ALA A 129 -10.45 -30.88 -1.26
C ALA A 129 -11.21 -30.11 -0.16
N THR A 130 -11.10 -28.78 -0.03
CA THR A 130 -11.73 -28.05 1.11
C THR A 130 -12.22 -26.64 0.77
N SER A 131 -12.90 -26.47 -0.37
CA SER A 131 -13.40 -25.17 -0.80
C SER A 131 -14.81 -25.22 -1.43
N ALA A 132 -15.82 -25.62 -0.68
CA ALA A 132 -17.22 -25.26 -1.01
C ALA A 132 -17.46 -23.78 -0.65
N ALA A 133 -18.46 -23.08 -1.28
CA ALA A 133 -18.84 -21.63 -1.40
C ALA A 133 -19.82 -20.94 -0.36
N HIS A 134 -19.69 -19.64 -0.02
CA HIS A 134 -20.68 -18.72 0.66
C HIS A 134 -21.23 -17.84 -0.48
N PRO A 135 -22.34 -17.15 -0.26
CA PRO A 135 -22.74 -15.96 -1.01
C PRO A 135 -21.62 -14.95 -1.26
N ARG A 136 -21.51 -14.51 -2.52
CA ARG A 136 -20.70 -13.38 -3.01
C ARG A 136 -21.06 -12.11 -2.23
N LYS A 137 -20.35 -11.83 -1.13
CA LYS A 137 -20.38 -10.50 -0.51
C LYS A 137 -19.83 -9.50 -1.52
N ARG A 138 -20.49 -8.33 -1.61
CA ARG A 138 -20.06 -7.17 -2.40
C ARG A 138 -18.55 -6.96 -2.24
N LEU A 139 -17.90 -6.46 -3.30
CA LEU A 139 -16.49 -6.02 -3.23
C LEU A 139 -16.26 -5.33 -1.88
N PRO A 140 -15.30 -5.80 -1.07
CA PRO A 140 -15.14 -5.31 0.30
C PRO A 140 -15.12 -3.80 0.27
N GLY A 141 -15.95 -3.17 1.11
CA GLY A 141 -15.92 -1.73 1.28
C GLY A 141 -14.53 -1.25 1.68
N LEU A 142 -14.33 0.05 1.67
CA LEU A 142 -13.08 0.66 2.11
C LEU A 142 -12.71 0.20 3.54
N ALA A 143 -11.47 -0.22 3.75
CA ALA A 143 -10.98 -0.52 5.11
C ALA A 143 -10.55 0.78 5.79
N THR A 144 -10.91 0.93 7.07
CA THR A 144 -10.50 2.09 7.87
C THR A 144 -9.54 1.65 8.97
N ILE A 145 -8.42 2.38 9.09
CA ILE A 145 -7.43 2.25 10.15
C ILE A 145 -7.68 3.41 11.12
N PRO A 146 -8.07 3.13 12.37
CA PRO A 146 -8.21 4.17 13.39
C PRO A 146 -6.83 4.69 13.79
N VAL A 147 -6.67 6.01 13.81
CA VAL A 147 -5.41 6.71 14.08
C VAL A 147 -5.55 7.58 15.34
N LYS A 148 -4.62 7.43 16.27
CA LYS A 148 -4.39 8.39 17.35
C LYS A 148 -3.33 9.39 16.89
N LEU A 149 -3.63 10.68 16.96
CA LEU A 149 -2.65 11.73 16.65
C LEU A 149 -2.14 12.32 17.96
N LEU A 150 -0.84 12.54 18.07
CA LEU A 150 -0.28 13.29 19.17
C LEU A 150 0.66 14.37 18.65
N VAL A 151 0.79 15.44 19.41
CA VAL A 151 1.85 16.44 19.25
C VAL A 151 2.63 16.51 20.54
N ASP A 152 3.94 16.75 20.47
CA ASP A 152 4.73 16.92 21.69
C ASP A 152 4.35 18.19 22.46
N ASP A 153 4.77 18.26 23.71
CA ASP A 153 4.60 19.40 24.61
C ASP A 153 5.38 20.64 24.17
N ASP A 154 6.35 20.46 23.26
CA ASP A 154 7.14 21.50 22.62
C ASP A 154 6.42 22.27 21.49
N GLU A 155 5.22 21.83 21.09
CA GLU A 155 4.40 22.56 20.11
C GLU A 155 3.91 23.90 20.68
N ARG A 156 4.41 24.98 20.08
CA ARG A 156 4.19 26.35 20.54
C ARG A 156 2.81 26.90 20.23
N SER A 157 2.14 26.38 19.21
CA SER A 157 0.79 26.82 18.86
C SER A 157 -0.24 26.24 19.83
N SER A 158 -1.36 26.94 20.05
CA SER A 158 -2.42 26.41 20.89
C SER A 158 -3.09 25.20 20.22
N ARG A 159 -3.70 24.32 21.02
CA ARG A 159 -4.46 23.16 20.54
C ARG A 159 -5.49 23.49 19.46
N ASP A 160 -6.20 24.61 19.63
CA ASP A 160 -7.18 25.11 18.66
C ASP A 160 -6.58 25.43 17.27
N GLN A 161 -5.26 25.62 17.19
CA GLN A 161 -4.55 25.89 15.94
C GLN A 161 -3.94 24.61 15.36
N TRP A 162 -3.21 23.82 16.15
CA TRP A 162 -2.53 22.65 15.61
C TRP A 162 -3.45 21.46 15.36
N GLU A 163 -4.47 21.22 16.18
CA GLU A 163 -5.33 20.02 16.03
C GLU A 163 -6.07 20.01 14.68
N PRO A 164 -6.74 21.11 14.26
CA PRO A 164 -7.36 21.16 12.93
C PRO A 164 -6.36 20.97 11.79
N ARG A 165 -5.13 21.49 11.93
CA ARG A 165 -4.06 21.35 10.93
C ARG A 165 -3.65 19.89 10.74
N VAL A 166 -3.30 19.18 11.82
CA VAL A 166 -2.85 17.77 11.72
C VAL A 166 -3.99 16.84 11.27
N ARG A 167 -5.24 17.09 11.71
CA ARG A 167 -6.41 16.35 11.22
C ARG A 167 -6.64 16.56 9.73
N LYS A 168 -6.56 17.81 9.25
CA LYS A 168 -6.70 18.15 7.83
C LYS A 168 -5.61 17.47 7.00
N ARG A 169 -4.37 17.44 7.49
CA ARG A 169 -3.25 16.75 6.83
C ARG A 169 -3.49 15.24 6.75
N LEU A 170 -3.90 14.59 7.83
CA LEU A 170 -4.26 13.17 7.82
C LEU A 170 -5.39 12.88 6.83
N ALA A 171 -6.44 13.71 6.80
CA ALA A 171 -7.55 13.53 5.87
C ALA A 171 -7.10 13.65 4.40
N ALA A 172 -6.20 14.59 4.10
CA ALA A 172 -5.61 14.73 2.77
C ALA A 172 -4.75 13.52 2.39
N ALA A 173 -3.88 13.05 3.29
CA ALA A 173 -3.08 11.85 3.08
C ALA A 173 -3.95 10.60 2.90
N SER A 174 -4.99 10.45 3.73
CA SER A 174 -5.95 9.36 3.64
C SER A 174 -6.68 9.34 2.29
N LYS A 175 -7.00 10.51 1.71
CA LYS A 175 -7.66 10.58 0.40
C LYS A 175 -6.75 10.05 -0.71
N ILE A 176 -5.46 10.33 -0.65
CA ILE A 176 -4.46 9.80 -1.60
C ILE A 176 -4.39 8.27 -1.46
N LEU A 177 -4.27 7.76 -0.24
CA LEU A 177 -4.16 6.32 0.04
C LEU A 177 -5.47 5.55 -0.25
N GLU A 178 -6.62 6.19 -0.09
CA GLU A 178 -7.92 5.63 -0.48
C GLU A 178 -7.96 5.35 -1.99
N HIS A 179 -7.44 6.27 -2.81
CA HIS A 179 -7.33 6.09 -4.26
C HIS A 179 -6.30 5.01 -4.64
N VAL A 180 -5.17 4.96 -3.93
CA VAL A 180 -4.04 4.06 -4.26
C VAL A 180 -4.28 2.61 -3.82
N CYS A 181 -4.82 2.38 -2.63
CA CYS A 181 -4.92 1.02 -2.07
C CYS A 181 -6.24 0.73 -1.35
N ARG A 182 -7.23 1.62 -1.45
CA ARG A 182 -8.55 1.46 -0.82
C ARG A 182 -8.46 1.27 0.69
N MET A 183 -7.54 2.01 1.30
CA MET A 183 -7.35 2.13 2.74
C MET A 183 -7.63 3.57 3.17
N ARG A 184 -8.37 3.74 4.27
CA ARG A 184 -8.67 5.02 4.89
C ARG A 184 -8.02 5.10 6.26
N PHE A 185 -7.58 6.29 6.63
CA PHE A 185 -7.06 6.60 7.96
C PHE A 185 -7.99 7.63 8.59
N GLU A 186 -8.43 7.35 9.81
CA GLU A 186 -9.41 8.20 10.51
C GLU A 186 -8.88 8.55 11.90
N ALA A 187 -8.81 9.84 12.21
CA ALA A 187 -8.36 10.33 13.50
C ALA A 187 -9.44 10.09 14.58
N VAL A 188 -9.24 9.09 15.44
CA VAL A 188 -10.17 8.70 16.51
C VAL A 188 -9.84 9.31 17.87
N ALA A 189 -8.61 9.77 18.07
CA ALA A 189 -8.15 10.44 19.28
C ALA A 189 -7.04 11.45 18.94
N VAL A 190 -6.97 12.52 19.73
CA VAL A 190 -5.94 13.56 19.63
C VAL A 190 -5.49 13.95 21.02
N GLU A 191 -4.19 13.83 21.28
CA GLU A 191 -3.58 14.06 22.60
C GLU A 191 -2.24 14.81 22.45
N THR A 192 -1.59 15.08 23.58
CA THR A 192 -0.20 15.51 23.64
C THR A 192 0.63 14.45 24.34
N TRP A 193 1.95 14.43 24.14
CA TRP A 193 2.87 13.65 24.97
C TRP A 193 4.00 14.54 25.51
N ASP A 194 4.52 14.18 26.67
CA ASP A 194 5.64 14.84 27.34
C ASP A 194 6.93 14.27 26.76
N SER A 195 7.76 15.07 26.11
CA SER A 195 8.94 14.60 25.36
C SER A 195 10.24 15.00 26.05
N ASP A 196 11.28 14.17 26.03
CA ASP A 196 12.56 14.48 26.68
C ASP A 196 13.42 15.41 25.81
N ASP A 197 13.47 16.68 26.17
CA ASP A 197 14.27 17.74 25.50
C ASP A 197 15.77 17.42 25.36
N LYS A 198 16.27 16.42 26.08
CA LYS A 198 17.69 16.00 25.99
C LYS A 198 17.93 15.07 24.79
N VAL A 199 16.88 14.49 24.21
CA VAL A 199 16.99 13.52 23.12
C VAL A 199 17.09 14.24 21.77
N ASN A 200 18.32 14.32 21.26
CA ASN A 200 18.63 15.02 20.01
C ASN A 200 18.78 14.09 18.78
N ASP A 201 18.66 12.77 18.98
CA ASP A 201 18.68 11.77 17.92
C ASP A 201 17.27 11.29 17.58
N PHE A 202 16.92 11.32 16.29
CA PHE A 202 15.58 10.94 15.84
C PHE A 202 15.19 9.50 16.21
N ASN A 203 16.13 8.56 16.15
CA ASN A 203 15.80 7.17 16.45
C ASN A 203 15.61 6.95 17.95
N GLN A 204 16.30 7.73 18.78
CA GLN A 204 16.06 7.76 20.22
C GLN A 204 14.68 8.35 20.54
N SER A 205 14.28 9.49 19.96
CA SER A 205 12.92 10.03 20.19
C SER A 205 11.83 9.11 19.65
N LEU A 206 12.07 8.39 18.55
CA LEU A 206 11.12 7.37 18.10
C LEU A 206 11.00 6.22 19.11
N ALA A 207 12.11 5.76 19.71
CA ALA A 207 12.08 4.71 20.71
C ALA A 207 11.41 5.17 22.03
N GLU A 208 11.63 6.42 22.42
CA GLU A 208 10.95 7.07 23.54
C GLU A 208 9.44 7.15 23.28
N PHE A 209 9.03 7.66 22.12
CA PHE A 209 7.63 7.73 21.71
C PHE A 209 6.95 6.35 21.70
N GLU A 210 7.64 5.33 21.20
CA GLU A 210 7.20 3.92 21.24
C GLU A 210 7.01 3.39 22.68
N HIS A 211 7.86 3.84 23.61
CA HIS A 211 7.82 3.43 25.01
C HIS A 211 6.70 4.11 25.80
N GLU A 212 6.52 5.41 25.60
CA GLU A 212 5.66 6.24 26.45
C GLU A 212 4.22 6.31 25.97
N VAL A 213 3.99 6.16 24.66
CA VAL A 213 2.66 6.33 24.07
C VAL A 213 1.97 4.99 23.86
N LEU A 214 0.78 4.86 24.44
CA LEU A 214 -0.13 3.77 24.14
C LEU A 214 -0.91 4.06 22.84
N PRO A 215 -0.91 3.16 21.84
CA PRO A 215 -1.61 3.39 20.57
C PRO A 215 -3.14 3.47 20.71
N ALA A 216 -3.69 2.82 21.73
CA ALA A 216 -5.13 2.84 22.00
C ALA A 216 -5.65 4.27 22.21
N PRO A 217 -6.86 4.61 21.71
CA PRO A 217 -7.85 3.74 21.04
C PRO A 217 -7.57 3.51 19.53
N GLY A 218 -6.47 4.03 19.00
CA GLY A 218 -6.04 3.80 17.63
C GLY A 218 -5.41 2.41 17.40
N ARG A 219 -5.28 2.07 16.12
CA ARG A 219 -4.44 0.96 15.63
C ARG A 219 -3.06 1.45 15.21
N LEU A 220 -3.00 2.71 14.80
CA LEU A 220 -1.80 3.46 14.46
C LEU A 220 -1.77 4.71 15.34
N VAL A 221 -0.58 5.06 15.81
CA VAL A 221 -0.32 6.32 16.48
C VAL A 221 0.72 7.11 15.70
N ILE A 222 0.43 8.39 15.48
CA ILE A 222 1.30 9.32 14.74
C ILE A 222 1.66 10.46 15.68
N GLY A 223 2.93 10.57 16.03
CA GLY A 223 3.49 11.68 16.78
C GLY A 223 4.03 12.75 15.84
N PHE A 224 3.75 14.01 16.14
CA PHE A 224 4.32 15.18 15.49
C PHE A 224 5.24 15.90 16.49
N THR A 225 6.56 15.83 16.29
CA THR A 225 7.55 16.41 17.22
C THR A 225 8.15 17.72 16.72
N SER A 226 8.21 18.71 17.61
CA SER A 226 8.70 20.06 17.44
C SER A 226 10.10 20.30 18.03
N GLN A 227 10.65 19.34 18.78
CA GLN A 227 11.92 19.44 19.55
C GLN A 227 13.17 19.81 18.73
N TYR A 228 13.16 19.63 17.42
CA TYR A 228 14.38 19.63 16.62
C TYR A 228 14.67 20.98 15.94
N GLU A 229 15.87 21.49 16.19
CA GLU A 229 16.43 22.63 15.45
C GLU A 229 16.90 22.25 14.04
N ASP A 230 16.91 23.25 13.15
CA ASP A 230 17.40 23.10 11.77
C ASP A 230 18.89 22.74 11.71
N THR A 231 19.19 21.45 11.58
CA THR A 231 20.53 21.00 11.24
C THR A 231 20.78 21.15 9.75
N ARG A 232 21.94 21.73 9.38
CA ARG A 232 22.34 21.83 7.97
C ARG A 232 22.69 20.45 7.44
N GLY A 233 21.93 19.93 6.48
CA GLY A 233 22.25 18.72 5.74
C GLY A 233 21.06 17.77 5.58
N PRO A 234 21.31 16.54 5.07
CA PRO A 234 20.29 15.50 5.03
C PRO A 234 19.86 15.12 6.45
N THR A 235 18.57 15.29 6.75
CA THR A 235 17.99 14.95 8.04
C THR A 235 16.88 13.93 7.87
N LYS A 236 16.79 12.96 8.77
CA LYS A 236 15.63 12.07 8.86
C LYS A 236 14.42 12.88 9.32
N LEU A 237 13.37 12.95 8.50
CA LEU A 237 12.17 13.76 8.75
C LEU A 237 11.01 12.94 9.34
N GLY A 238 11.01 11.63 9.13
CA GLY A 238 9.99 10.73 9.62
C GLY A 238 10.57 9.35 9.85
N GLY A 239 9.79 8.50 10.51
CA GLY A 239 10.13 7.10 10.58
C GLY A 239 9.02 6.23 11.14
N THR A 240 9.00 5.01 10.60
CA THR A 240 8.32 3.84 11.15
C THR A 240 9.28 2.64 11.10
N ARG A 241 9.03 1.61 11.89
CA ARG A 241 9.93 0.43 11.94
C ARG A 241 9.68 -0.55 10.79
N ALA A 242 8.42 -0.71 10.37
CA ALA A 242 8.00 -1.68 9.36
C ALA A 242 6.52 -1.49 9.01
N ALA A 243 6.04 -2.23 8.00
CA ALA A 243 4.61 -2.29 7.70
C ALA A 243 3.80 -2.81 8.88
N PHE A 244 2.64 -2.17 9.09
CA PHE A 244 1.74 -2.36 10.21
C PHE A 244 2.34 -2.13 11.60
N TYR A 245 3.56 -1.61 11.69
CA TYR A 245 4.11 -1.20 12.97
C TYR A 245 3.30 -0.01 13.52
N PRO A 246 2.83 -0.05 14.78
CA PRO A 246 1.77 0.84 15.23
C PRO A 246 2.21 2.28 15.49
N TYR A 247 3.49 2.63 15.27
CA TYR A 247 4.05 3.94 15.54
C TYR A 247 4.64 4.57 14.27
N ILE A 248 4.32 5.85 14.08
CA ILE A 248 5.01 6.76 13.17
C ILE A 248 5.39 7.99 14.00
N LEU A 249 6.64 8.42 13.90
CA LEU A 249 7.06 9.73 14.41
C LEU A 249 7.40 10.62 13.21
N LEU A 250 6.89 11.85 13.22
CA LEU A 250 7.13 12.86 12.21
C LEU A 250 7.71 14.10 12.85
N ARG A 251 8.74 14.66 12.25
CA ARG A 251 9.26 15.98 12.59
C ARG A 251 8.32 17.07 12.06
N GLU A 252 7.67 17.82 12.95
CA GLU A 252 6.73 18.90 12.63
C GLU A 252 7.44 20.24 12.33
N TRP A 253 8.65 20.16 11.74
CA TRP A 253 9.64 21.25 11.68
C TRP A 253 9.13 22.62 11.26
N SER A 254 9.87 23.60 11.79
CA SER A 254 10.01 25.04 11.54
C SER A 254 9.21 25.72 10.40
N LYS A 255 9.11 27.04 10.49
CA LYS A 255 8.53 27.96 9.48
C LYS A 255 9.05 27.77 8.03
N TYR A 256 10.05 26.93 7.80
CA TYR A 256 10.66 26.72 6.49
C TYR A 256 9.98 25.64 5.65
N TYR A 257 9.27 24.68 6.24
CA TYR A 257 8.50 23.68 5.47
C TYR A 257 7.08 24.17 5.21
N ALA A 258 6.67 24.05 3.95
CA ALA A 258 5.31 24.33 3.53
C ALA A 258 4.42 23.11 3.79
N GLU A 259 3.12 23.35 3.92
CA GLU A 259 2.15 22.27 4.16
C GLU A 259 2.19 21.14 3.11
N PRO A 260 2.43 21.38 1.80
CA PRO A 260 2.61 20.30 0.83
C PRO A 260 3.78 19.35 1.14
N GLU A 261 4.87 19.84 1.72
CA GLU A 261 6.01 18.99 2.11
C GLU A 261 5.68 18.16 3.35
N ARG A 262 4.95 18.74 4.31
CA ARG A 262 4.47 17.99 5.48
C ARG A 262 3.47 16.91 5.09
N LEU A 263 2.60 17.21 4.12
CA LEU A 263 1.68 16.23 3.55
C LEU A 263 2.44 15.10 2.84
N GLU A 264 3.43 15.45 2.01
CA GLU A 264 4.27 14.49 1.31
C GLU A 264 4.98 13.54 2.28
N LEU A 265 5.60 14.08 3.34
CA LEU A 265 6.24 13.31 4.39
C LEU A 265 5.26 12.35 5.09
N LEU A 266 4.07 12.83 5.47
CA LEU A 266 3.06 11.98 6.08
C LEU A 266 2.63 10.84 5.13
N VAL A 267 2.43 11.14 3.84
CA VAL A 267 2.08 10.12 2.84
C VAL A 267 3.21 9.11 2.67
N HIS A 268 4.48 9.52 2.72
CA HIS A 268 5.64 8.63 2.68
C HIS A 268 5.65 7.64 3.84
N GLU A 269 5.54 8.12 5.08
CA GLU A 269 5.54 7.23 6.25
C GLU A 269 4.30 6.34 6.33
N LEU A 270 3.12 6.83 5.92
CA LEU A 270 1.94 6.00 5.78
C LEU A 270 2.08 4.97 4.65
N GLY A 271 2.83 5.30 3.60
CA GLY A 271 3.28 4.38 2.57
C GLY A 271 4.07 3.24 3.18
N HIS A 272 5.11 3.54 3.97
CA HIS A 272 5.85 2.53 4.72
C HIS A 272 4.95 1.72 5.66
N TYR A 273 4.03 2.34 6.39
CA TYR A 273 3.08 1.61 7.23
C TYR A 273 2.25 0.58 6.42
N LEU A 274 1.93 0.89 5.16
CA LEU A 274 1.20 0.00 4.24
C LEU A 274 2.10 -0.87 3.37
N GLY A 275 3.40 -0.86 3.64
CA GLY A 275 4.42 -1.69 2.99
C GLY A 275 4.98 -1.20 1.68
N ALA A 276 4.84 0.07 1.37
CA ALA A 276 5.71 0.69 0.38
C ALA A 276 7.16 0.74 0.91
N VAL A 277 8.10 0.66 -0.02
CA VAL A 277 9.54 0.80 0.25
C VAL A 277 10.12 1.89 -0.64
N HIS A 278 11.36 2.31 -0.41
CA HIS A 278 11.93 3.38 -1.21
C HIS A 278 11.97 3.04 -2.70
N SER A 279 11.81 4.08 -3.53
CA SER A 279 11.67 3.97 -4.97
C SER A 279 12.76 4.78 -5.69
N PRO A 280 13.35 4.26 -6.78
CA PRO A 280 14.23 5.05 -7.63
C PRO A 280 13.47 6.07 -8.48
N GLU A 281 12.13 5.97 -8.57
CA GLU A 281 11.35 6.90 -9.37
C GLU A 281 11.35 8.30 -8.74
N PRO A 282 11.89 9.33 -9.43
CA PRO A 282 12.05 10.64 -8.83
C PRO A 282 10.70 11.29 -8.51
N ASN A 283 9.62 10.93 -9.21
CA ASN A 283 8.29 11.49 -8.97
C ASN A 283 7.48 10.70 -7.93
N SER A 284 8.03 9.62 -7.37
CA SER A 284 7.39 8.86 -6.31
C SER A 284 7.53 9.60 -4.98
N VAL A 285 6.46 9.61 -4.19
CA VAL A 285 6.49 9.99 -2.78
C VAL A 285 7.46 9.11 -1.99
N MET A 286 7.73 7.88 -2.46
CA MET A 286 8.65 6.94 -1.83
C MET A 286 10.12 7.14 -2.23
N ARG A 287 10.51 8.24 -2.85
CA ARG A 287 11.94 8.50 -3.09
C ARG A 287 12.71 8.66 -1.76
N PRO A 288 13.99 8.26 -1.67
CA PRO A 288 14.75 8.33 -0.41
C PRO A 288 14.96 9.74 0.18
N MET A 289 14.90 10.77 -0.66
CA MET A 289 15.18 12.15 -0.25
C MET A 289 13.90 12.99 -0.31
N LEU A 290 13.40 13.39 0.86
CA LEU A 290 12.29 14.33 1.02
C LEU A 290 12.79 15.70 1.51
N GLY A 291 11.89 16.69 1.55
CA GLY A 291 12.24 18.06 1.95
C GLY A 291 13.03 18.84 0.88
N ASP A 292 13.08 18.32 -0.34
CA ASP A 292 13.73 18.90 -1.51
C ASP A 292 12.86 19.96 -2.24
N LYS A 293 11.77 20.41 -1.60
CA LYS A 293 10.81 21.42 -2.08
C LYS A 293 10.02 21.01 -3.34
N ARG A 294 10.10 19.75 -3.77
CA ARG A 294 9.41 19.30 -4.99
C ARG A 294 7.89 19.37 -4.87
N SER A 295 7.34 19.02 -3.71
CA SER A 295 5.91 19.15 -3.42
C SER A 295 5.40 20.60 -3.42
N ARG A 296 6.27 21.61 -3.49
CA ARG A 296 5.86 23.01 -3.70
C ARG A 296 5.62 23.33 -5.18
N LEU A 297 6.15 22.52 -6.09
CA LEU A 297 5.99 22.72 -7.52
C LEU A 297 4.57 22.36 -7.92
N LYS A 298 3.89 23.24 -8.65
CA LYS A 298 2.51 23.02 -9.13
C LYS A 298 2.36 21.74 -9.97
N ALA A 299 3.42 21.34 -10.67
CA ALA A 299 3.44 20.14 -11.50
C ALA A 299 3.69 18.85 -10.72
N PHE A 300 4.18 18.93 -9.47
CA PHE A 300 4.43 17.75 -8.67
C PHE A 300 3.14 17.26 -8.02
N GLN A 301 2.82 16.00 -8.27
CA GLN A 301 1.71 15.31 -7.63
C GLN A 301 2.28 14.34 -6.59
N ILE A 302 1.75 14.37 -5.37
CA ILE A 302 2.13 13.42 -4.32
C ILE A 302 1.46 12.08 -4.65
N ASN A 303 2.18 11.24 -5.38
CA ASN A 303 1.74 9.93 -5.84
C ASN A 303 2.80 8.86 -5.57
N PHE A 304 2.39 7.60 -5.60
CA PHE A 304 3.29 6.45 -5.53
C PHE A 304 3.71 6.03 -6.94
N ASP A 305 4.87 5.37 -7.05
CA ASP A 305 5.18 4.60 -8.25
C ASP A 305 4.25 3.37 -8.37
N PRO A 306 4.04 2.86 -9.59
CA PRO A 306 3.18 1.70 -9.84
C PRO A 306 3.54 0.46 -9.04
N VAL A 307 4.83 0.21 -8.78
CA VAL A 307 5.27 -1.02 -8.09
C VAL A 307 4.90 -0.97 -6.61
N ASN A 308 5.16 0.15 -5.93
CA ASN A 308 4.72 0.37 -4.56
C ASN A 308 3.19 0.42 -4.43
N ALA A 309 2.49 1.04 -5.39
CA ALA A 309 1.02 1.04 -5.41
C ALA A 309 0.44 -0.38 -5.48
N LEU A 310 1.05 -1.28 -6.27
CA LEU A 310 0.67 -2.69 -6.31
C LEU A 310 0.90 -3.37 -4.95
N ALA A 311 2.08 -3.21 -4.34
CA ALA A 311 2.39 -3.79 -3.03
C ALA A 311 1.37 -3.36 -1.96
N MET A 312 1.11 -2.05 -1.86
CA MET A 312 0.15 -1.49 -0.93
C MET A 312 -1.28 -1.98 -1.20
N TYR A 313 -1.68 -2.11 -2.48
CA TYR A 313 -3.00 -2.62 -2.84
C TYR A 313 -3.17 -4.08 -2.40
N LEU A 314 -2.17 -4.94 -2.63
CA LEU A 314 -2.19 -6.34 -2.18
C LEU A 314 -2.30 -6.45 -0.66
N ILE A 315 -1.54 -5.63 0.07
CA ILE A 315 -1.62 -5.54 1.53
C ILE A 315 -3.00 -5.05 1.99
N GLY A 316 -3.56 -4.04 1.31
CA GLY A 316 -4.89 -3.51 1.59
C GLY A 316 -6.02 -4.52 1.33
N GLU A 317 -5.92 -5.35 0.30
CA GLU A 317 -6.86 -6.46 0.07
C GLU A 317 -6.78 -7.51 1.18
N GLU A 318 -5.59 -7.91 1.63
CA GLU A 318 -5.42 -8.83 2.78
C GLU A 318 -6.03 -8.26 4.06
N TYR A 319 -5.78 -6.97 4.33
CA TYR A 319 -6.37 -6.29 5.47
C TYR A 319 -7.90 -6.27 5.36
N ARG A 320 -8.47 -5.94 4.20
CA ARG A 320 -9.94 -5.90 4.00
C ARG A 320 -10.59 -7.28 4.10
N ALA A 321 -9.94 -8.30 3.56
CA ALA A 321 -10.47 -9.66 3.57
C ALA A 321 -10.51 -10.24 4.98
N ARG A 322 -9.58 -9.85 5.86
CA ARG A 322 -9.35 -10.51 7.16
C ARG A 322 -9.62 -9.62 8.37
N GLY A 323 -9.61 -8.30 8.20
CA GLY A 323 -9.91 -7.28 9.21
C GLY A 323 -8.84 -7.07 10.29
N ASN A 324 -7.92 -8.01 10.49
CA ASN A 324 -7.03 -8.03 11.65
C ASN A 324 -5.54 -8.28 11.35
N VAL A 325 -5.08 -8.09 10.11
CA VAL A 325 -3.65 -8.27 9.75
C VAL A 325 -2.77 -7.21 10.44
N ARG A 326 -1.87 -7.64 11.33
CA ARG A 326 -0.97 -6.78 12.12
C ARG A 326 0.50 -6.87 11.72
N LYS A 327 0.88 -7.88 10.93
CA LYS A 327 2.27 -8.13 10.51
C LYS A 327 2.31 -8.73 9.11
N LEU A 328 3.40 -8.53 8.38
CA LEU A 328 3.59 -9.12 7.04
C LEU A 328 3.60 -10.66 7.07
N THR A 329 4.07 -11.26 8.16
CA THR A 329 4.08 -12.72 8.34
C THR A 329 2.68 -13.33 8.39
N GLU A 330 1.68 -12.53 8.77
CA GLU A 330 0.29 -12.97 8.86
C GLU A 330 -0.39 -13.05 7.50
N LEU A 331 0.12 -12.40 6.44
CA LEU A 331 -0.44 -12.41 5.08
C LEU A 331 -0.53 -13.83 4.49
N THR A 332 -1.44 -14.06 3.54
CA THR A 332 -1.52 -15.40 2.90
C THR A 332 -0.21 -15.76 2.19
N PRO A 333 0.13 -17.06 2.08
CA PRO A 333 1.35 -17.48 1.37
C PRO A 333 1.45 -16.95 -0.07
N VAL A 334 0.31 -16.85 -0.76
CA VAL A 334 0.23 -16.30 -2.12
C VAL A 334 0.63 -14.82 -2.14
N THR A 335 0.05 -14.00 -1.25
CA THR A 335 0.37 -12.58 -1.18
C THR A 335 1.81 -12.35 -0.74
N ARG A 336 2.31 -13.10 0.25
CA ARG A 336 3.73 -12.99 0.67
C ARG A 336 4.69 -13.26 -0.47
N ARG A 337 4.42 -14.28 -1.30
CA ARG A 337 5.27 -14.60 -2.46
C ARG A 337 5.25 -13.49 -3.52
N LYS A 338 4.08 -12.90 -3.79
CA LYS A 338 3.97 -11.74 -4.69
C LYS A 338 4.76 -10.54 -4.15
N LEU A 339 4.59 -10.22 -2.88
CA LEU A 339 5.35 -9.15 -2.23
C LEU A 339 6.86 -9.42 -2.23
N PHE A 340 7.28 -10.68 -2.05
CA PHE A 340 8.68 -11.07 -2.15
C PHE A 340 9.26 -10.74 -3.53
N ASN A 341 8.56 -11.09 -4.61
CA ASN A 341 9.00 -10.75 -5.97
C ASN A 341 9.05 -9.24 -6.18
N ILE A 342 8.03 -8.51 -5.73
CA ILE A 342 7.97 -7.05 -5.81
C ILE A 342 9.17 -6.40 -5.10
N TYR A 343 9.41 -6.73 -3.83
CA TYR A 343 10.50 -6.14 -3.08
C TYR A 343 11.87 -6.58 -3.62
N SER A 344 11.98 -7.78 -4.20
CA SER A 344 13.20 -8.21 -4.87
C SER A 344 13.54 -7.35 -6.09
N GLU A 345 12.53 -6.97 -6.89
CA GLU A 345 12.71 -6.07 -8.02
C GLU A 345 13.07 -4.65 -7.58
N ILE A 346 12.39 -4.12 -6.55
CA ILE A 346 12.71 -2.80 -6.01
C ILE A 346 14.15 -2.78 -5.46
N ASN A 347 14.54 -3.81 -4.70
CA ASN A 347 15.91 -3.94 -4.18
C ASN A 347 16.96 -4.01 -5.29
N ARG A 348 16.63 -4.64 -6.42
CA ARG A 348 17.52 -4.66 -7.61
C ARG A 348 17.62 -3.29 -8.27
N ALA A 349 16.51 -2.55 -8.34
CA ALA A 349 16.45 -1.24 -8.97
C ALA A 349 17.08 -0.12 -8.12
N LEU A 350 17.10 -0.29 -6.80
CA LEU A 350 17.69 0.65 -5.84
C LEU A 350 18.64 -0.10 -4.86
N PRO A 351 19.79 -0.60 -5.35
CA PRO A 351 20.69 -1.38 -4.52
C PRO A 351 21.30 -0.56 -3.38
N GLY A 352 21.38 -1.16 -2.20
CA GLY A 352 21.96 -0.53 -1.00
C GLY A 352 20.96 0.29 -0.17
N ASP A 353 19.73 0.48 -0.66
CA ASP A 353 18.65 1.01 0.18
C ASP A 353 18.12 -0.09 1.12
N PRO A 354 18.01 0.17 2.43
CA PRO A 354 17.68 -0.88 3.39
C PRO A 354 16.19 -1.25 3.41
N ALA A 355 15.29 -0.44 2.83
CA ALA A 355 13.85 -0.61 3.03
C ALA A 355 13.34 -1.91 2.39
N ALA A 356 13.67 -2.17 1.12
CA ALA A 356 13.24 -3.38 0.43
C ALA A 356 13.86 -4.65 1.06
N GLU A 357 15.14 -4.60 1.45
CA GLU A 357 15.81 -5.68 2.16
C GLU A 357 15.12 -6.03 3.48
N GLN A 358 14.81 -5.03 4.31
CA GLN A 358 14.08 -5.23 5.57
C GLN A 358 12.76 -5.97 5.38
N TYR A 359 12.03 -5.64 4.33
CA TYR A 359 10.75 -6.27 4.03
C TYR A 359 10.88 -7.71 3.55
N LEU A 360 11.89 -8.00 2.73
CA LEU A 360 12.21 -9.37 2.32
C LEU A 360 12.52 -10.25 3.54
N MET A 361 13.25 -9.71 4.53
CA MET A 361 13.54 -10.42 5.78
C MET A 361 12.26 -10.71 6.59
N LEU A 362 11.35 -9.74 6.70
CA LEU A 362 10.08 -9.89 7.42
C LEU A 362 9.09 -10.85 6.77
N LEU A 363 9.15 -11.04 5.45
CA LEU A 363 8.31 -12.03 4.75
C LEU A 363 8.71 -13.48 5.03
N GLY A 364 9.89 -13.69 5.65
CA GLY A 364 10.31 -14.98 6.20
C GLY A 364 10.82 -15.99 5.17
N ASP A 365 11.02 -15.59 3.91
CA ASP A 365 11.62 -16.46 2.88
C ASP A 365 13.13 -16.22 2.76
N VAL A 366 13.86 -16.66 3.78
CA VAL A 366 15.33 -16.60 3.80
C VAL A 366 15.98 -17.61 2.85
N SER A 367 15.20 -18.53 2.26
CA SER A 367 15.72 -19.60 1.40
C SER A 367 16.36 -19.06 0.12
N HIS A 368 15.89 -17.90 -0.34
CA HIS A 368 16.37 -17.21 -1.54
C HIS A 368 17.34 -16.04 -1.27
N LEU A 369 17.63 -15.71 0.00
CA LEU A 369 18.62 -14.68 0.32
C LEU A 369 20.03 -15.15 -0.02
N SER A 370 20.84 -14.26 -0.57
CA SER A 370 22.27 -14.55 -0.81
C SER A 370 22.97 -14.87 0.52
N GLU A 371 24.05 -15.65 0.45
CA GLU A 371 24.83 -16.01 1.64
C GLU A 371 25.40 -14.76 2.35
N GLU A 372 25.72 -13.72 1.57
CA GLU A 372 26.13 -12.41 2.09
C GLU A 372 25.00 -11.73 2.88
N MET A 373 23.76 -11.77 2.38
CA MET A 373 22.59 -11.22 3.09
C MET A 373 22.31 -11.99 4.38
N ARG A 374 22.41 -13.33 4.37
CA ARG A 374 22.30 -14.15 5.59
C ARG A 374 23.37 -13.79 6.63
N ARG A 375 24.59 -13.43 6.22
CA ARG A 375 25.65 -12.98 7.13
C ARG A 375 25.37 -11.61 7.74
N LYS A 376 24.92 -10.62 6.95
CA LYS A 376 24.53 -9.29 7.45
C LYS A 376 23.34 -9.35 8.42
N LEU A 377 22.42 -10.28 8.17
CA LEU A 377 21.26 -10.57 9.02
C LEU A 377 21.65 -11.00 10.44
N ASN A 378 22.60 -11.93 10.56
CA ASN A 378 23.02 -12.45 11.86
C ASN A 378 23.77 -11.41 12.72
N THR A 379 24.17 -10.29 12.14
CA THR A 379 24.90 -9.21 12.82
C THR A 379 24.08 -7.94 13.02
N SER A 380 22.86 -7.85 12.47
CA SER A 380 22.00 -6.66 12.58
C SER A 380 21.24 -6.61 13.92
N PRO A 381 21.28 -5.48 14.65
CA PRO A 381 20.49 -5.29 15.87
C PRO A 381 18.97 -5.40 15.66
N ALA A 382 18.47 -5.18 14.44
CA ALA A 382 17.04 -5.22 14.13
C ALA A 382 16.43 -6.64 14.09
N ALA A 383 17.27 -7.69 14.14
CA ALA A 383 16.84 -9.09 14.19
C ALA A 383 16.74 -9.64 15.63
N ARG A 384 17.12 -8.84 16.64
CA ARG A 384 16.91 -9.12 18.07
C ARG A 384 15.76 -8.26 18.58
#